data_AF-A0A6A0AWG4-F1
#
_entry.id   AF-A0A6A0AWG4-F1
#
_cell.length_a   1.000
_cell.length_b   1.000
_cell.length_c   1.000
_cell.angle_alpha   90.00
_cell.angle_beta   90.00
_cell.angle_gamma   90.00
#
_symmetry.space_group_name_H-M   'P 1'
#
loop_
_entity.id
_entity.type
_entity.pdbx_description
1 polymer ?
#
loop_
_entity_poly.entity_id
_entity_poly.type
_entity_poly.pdbx_seq_one_letter_code
_entity_poly.pdbx_strand_id
1 'polypeptide(L)'
;MDTPPPSTAPTPPTAQDIAAFQEQLGRPPRGLRAIAHRCPCGRPDVVETAPRLEDGTPFPTLYYLTCPRAASAIGTLEASGVMKEMTERLRSDPDLAAAYRAAHEDYVRRRDEIEELKGFPSAGGMPDRVKCLHVLVAHSLAAGPGVNPLGDEAIAMLPRWWDRGPCVAAGAGDCAEGGADDCPGSGPEGGTHTGTERPA
;
A
#
# COMPACT_ATOMS: atom_id res chain seq x y z
N MET A 1 -17.60 -9.11 16.03
CA MET A 1 -17.07 -7.73 16.04
C MET A 1 -15.61 -7.84 15.70
N ASP A 2 -15.29 -7.83 14.41
CA ASP A 2 -13.91 -7.86 13.95
C ASP A 2 -13.30 -6.49 14.21
N THR A 3 -12.26 -6.46 15.04
CA THR A 3 -11.54 -5.24 15.39
C THR A 3 -10.82 -4.73 14.15
N PRO A 4 -11.01 -3.46 13.75
CA PRO A 4 -10.20 -2.86 12.68
C PRO A 4 -8.71 -2.96 13.05
N PRO A 5 -7.78 -2.94 12.08
CA PRO A 5 -6.36 -2.95 12.39
C PRO A 5 -6.02 -1.77 13.34
N PRO A 6 -5.10 -1.96 14.29
CA PRO A 6 -4.72 -0.90 15.21
C PRO A 6 -4.12 0.28 14.45
N SER A 7 -4.48 1.50 14.84
CA SER A 7 -3.84 2.70 14.29
C SER A 7 -2.35 2.73 14.67
N THR A 8 -1.53 3.23 13.75
CA THR A 8 -0.09 3.38 13.96
C THR A 8 0.34 4.81 13.71
N ALA A 9 1.20 5.36 14.56
CA ALA A 9 1.76 6.70 14.34
C ALA A 9 2.60 6.73 13.05
N PRO A 10 2.55 7.82 12.27
CA PRO A 10 3.38 7.96 11.07
C PRO A 10 4.87 7.90 11.40
N THR A 11 5.65 7.19 10.56
CA THR A 11 7.10 7.07 10.72
C THR A 11 7.83 7.38 9.43
N PRO A 12 9.07 7.94 9.47
CA PRO A 12 9.94 7.99 8.30
C PRO A 12 10.14 6.58 7.70
N PRO A 13 10.21 6.44 6.37
CA PRO A 13 10.38 5.15 5.73
C PRO A 13 11.78 4.58 5.98
N THR A 14 11.86 3.33 6.42
CA THR A 14 13.13 2.59 6.51
C THR A 14 13.49 1.95 5.17
N ALA A 15 14.74 1.47 5.03
CA ALA A 15 15.15 0.70 3.84
C ALA A 15 14.29 -0.57 3.65
N GLN A 16 13.90 -1.23 4.74
CA GLN A 16 13.01 -2.39 4.70
C GLN A 16 11.60 -2.01 4.22
N ASP A 17 11.09 -0.86 4.65
CA ASP A 17 9.79 -0.36 4.18
C ASP A 17 9.81 -0.05 2.69
N ILE A 18 10.89 0.57 2.19
CA ILE A 18 11.07 0.87 0.77
C ILE A 18 11.11 -0.42 -0.05
N ALA A 19 11.85 -1.43 0.41
CA ALA A 19 11.91 -2.74 -0.25
C ALA A 19 10.53 -3.43 -0.26
N ALA A 20 9.81 -3.40 0.87
CA ALA A 20 8.46 -3.95 0.95
C ALA A 20 7.51 -3.27 -0.03
N PHE A 21 7.54 -1.95 -0.06
CA PHE A 21 6.71 -1.14 -0.94
C PHE A 21 7.00 -1.44 -2.43
N GLN A 22 8.28 -1.57 -2.80
CA GLN A 22 8.68 -1.89 -4.16
C GLN A 22 8.10 -3.23 -4.62
N GLU A 23 8.19 -4.25 -3.75
CA GLU A 23 7.61 -5.58 -4.02
C GLU A 23 6.08 -5.51 -4.09
N GLN A 24 5.44 -4.75 -3.20
CA GLN A 24 3.99 -4.55 -3.16
C GLN A 24 3.44 -3.91 -4.44
N LEU A 25 4.11 -2.88 -4.97
CA LEU A 25 3.64 -2.16 -6.15
C LEU A 25 4.18 -2.70 -7.48
N GLY A 26 5.20 -3.56 -7.44
CA GLY A 26 5.97 -3.99 -8.61
C GLY A 26 6.75 -2.84 -9.28
N ARG A 27 6.98 -1.72 -8.58
CA ARG A 27 7.69 -0.54 -9.09
C ARG A 27 8.26 0.32 -7.93
N PRO A 28 9.25 1.18 -8.19
CA PRO A 28 9.75 2.14 -7.20
C PRO A 28 8.67 3.08 -6.63
N PRO A 29 8.77 3.48 -5.34
CA PRO A 29 7.96 4.55 -4.78
C PRO A 29 8.16 5.87 -5.50
N ARG A 30 7.07 6.64 -5.61
CA ARG A 30 7.05 7.99 -6.17
C ARG A 30 6.55 8.94 -5.11
N GLY A 31 7.32 10.00 -4.84
CA GLY A 31 6.96 11.01 -3.86
C GLY A 31 6.77 10.47 -2.43
N LEU A 32 7.42 9.36 -2.05
CA LEU A 32 7.27 8.78 -0.71
C LEU A 32 7.79 9.73 0.37
N ARG A 33 6.98 10.01 1.39
CA ARG A 33 7.34 10.87 2.54
C ARG A 33 7.39 10.11 3.85
N ALA A 34 6.37 9.32 4.13
CA ALA A 34 6.23 8.60 5.39
C ALA A 34 5.46 7.28 5.21
N ILE A 35 5.61 6.39 6.18
CA ILE A 35 4.70 5.27 6.38
C ILE A 35 3.55 5.79 7.23
N ALA A 36 2.35 5.85 6.65
CA ALA A 36 1.17 6.41 7.31
C ALA A 36 0.42 5.35 8.12
N HIS A 37 0.45 4.09 7.68
CA HIS A 37 -0.10 2.97 8.42
C HIS A 37 0.74 1.71 8.23
N ARG A 38 0.84 0.89 9.29
CA ARG A 38 1.49 -0.42 9.26
C ARG A 38 0.46 -1.52 9.48
N CYS A 39 0.45 -2.47 8.56
CA CYS A 39 -0.38 -3.65 8.64
C CYS A 39 0.08 -4.56 9.79
N PRO A 40 -0.84 -5.23 10.51
CA PRO A 40 -0.48 -6.25 11.50
C PRO A 40 0.37 -7.40 10.97
N CYS A 41 0.44 -7.58 9.64
CA CYS A 41 1.35 -8.55 9.03
C CYS A 41 2.83 -8.15 9.07
N GLY A 42 3.17 -6.98 9.62
CA GLY A 42 4.53 -6.49 9.77
C GLY A 42 5.10 -5.77 8.54
N ARG A 43 4.23 -5.32 7.62
CA ARG A 43 4.60 -4.57 6.41
C ARG A 43 3.83 -3.25 6.36
N PRO A 44 4.36 -2.19 5.73
CA PRO A 44 3.56 -0.99 5.45
C PRO A 44 2.38 -1.35 4.53
N ASP A 45 1.21 -0.77 4.75
CA ASP A 45 0.06 -0.92 3.84
C ASP A 45 -0.50 0.41 3.37
N VAL A 46 -0.17 1.52 4.04
CA VAL A 46 -0.45 2.89 3.58
C VAL A 46 0.80 3.74 3.70
N VAL A 47 1.11 4.47 2.64
CA VAL A 47 2.16 5.51 2.65
C VAL A 47 1.55 6.90 2.51
N GLU A 48 2.26 7.88 3.05
CA GLU A 48 2.04 9.29 2.77
C GLU A 48 2.96 9.74 1.62
N THR A 49 2.40 10.42 0.63
CA THR A 49 3.11 10.92 -0.55
C THR A 49 3.09 12.44 -0.67
N ALA A 50 4.10 12.99 -1.33
CA ALA A 50 4.22 14.41 -1.58
C ALA A 50 3.16 14.90 -2.58
N PRO A 51 2.59 16.10 -2.39
CA PRO A 51 1.63 16.70 -3.33
C PRO A 51 2.21 16.97 -4.72
N ARG A 52 3.53 16.97 -4.86
CA ARG A 52 4.26 16.99 -6.13
C ARG A 52 5.37 15.95 -6.15
N LEU A 53 5.64 15.45 -7.35
CA LEU A 53 6.81 14.61 -7.60
C LEU A 53 8.08 15.46 -7.74
N GLU A 54 9.22 14.79 -7.84
CA GLU A 54 10.55 15.42 -7.95
C GLU A 54 10.69 16.31 -9.20
N ASP A 55 9.92 16.02 -10.25
CA ASP A 55 9.85 16.81 -11.48
C ASP A 55 8.81 17.96 -11.42
N GLY A 56 8.16 18.16 -10.28
CA GLY A 56 7.11 19.16 -10.07
C GLY A 56 5.71 18.74 -10.53
N THR A 57 5.56 17.54 -11.10
CA THR A 57 4.26 17.00 -11.53
C THR A 57 3.30 16.90 -10.35
N PRO A 58 2.08 17.46 -10.44
CA PRO A 58 1.05 17.32 -9.42
C PRO A 58 0.73 15.85 -9.10
N PHE A 59 0.73 15.50 -7.82
CA PHE A 59 0.38 14.20 -7.30
C PHE A 59 -0.64 14.35 -6.15
N PRO A 60 -1.94 14.52 -6.47
CA PRO A 60 -2.95 14.94 -5.49
C PRO A 60 -3.31 13.88 -4.45
N THR A 61 -2.85 12.65 -4.62
CA THR A 61 -3.07 11.56 -3.67
C THR A 61 -2.05 11.69 -2.55
N LEU A 62 -2.52 11.96 -1.32
CA LEU A 62 -1.72 12.04 -0.11
C LEU A 62 -1.52 10.66 0.50
N TYR A 63 -2.58 9.85 0.60
CA TYR A 63 -2.52 8.51 1.17
C TYR A 63 -2.68 7.45 0.09
N TYR A 64 -1.67 6.60 -0.07
CA TYR A 64 -1.63 5.55 -1.07
C TYR A 64 -1.59 4.18 -0.40
N LEU A 65 -2.61 3.35 -0.67
CA LEU A 65 -2.67 1.96 -0.20
C LEU A 65 -1.78 1.08 -1.07
N THR A 66 -0.91 0.29 -0.45
CA THR A 66 0.13 -0.47 -1.14
C THR A 66 -0.02 -1.96 -0.95
N CYS A 67 -0.61 -2.42 0.16
CA CYS A 67 -0.74 -3.84 0.43
C CYS A 67 -1.56 -4.56 -0.67
N PRO A 68 -1.00 -5.53 -1.40
CA PRO A 68 -1.68 -6.18 -2.51
C PRO A 68 -2.90 -6.99 -2.06
N ARG A 69 -2.89 -7.50 -0.82
CA ARG A 69 -4.03 -8.23 -0.24
C ARG A 69 -5.19 -7.29 0.09
N ALA A 70 -4.90 -6.15 0.71
CA ALA A 70 -5.91 -5.13 1.00
C ALA A 70 -6.47 -4.55 -0.31
N ALA A 71 -5.62 -4.20 -1.27
CA ALA A 71 -6.03 -3.71 -2.59
C ALA A 71 -6.92 -4.72 -3.32
N SER A 72 -6.56 -6.02 -3.31
CA SER A 72 -7.39 -7.06 -3.92
C SER A 72 -8.76 -7.18 -3.25
N ALA A 73 -8.82 -7.16 -1.92
CA ALA A 73 -10.08 -7.25 -1.18
C ALA A 73 -10.97 -6.02 -1.40
N ILE A 74 -10.37 -4.83 -1.45
CA ILE A 74 -11.06 -3.59 -1.80
C ILE A 74 -11.59 -3.66 -3.23
N GLY A 75 -10.81 -4.17 -4.19
CA GLY A 75 -11.26 -4.39 -5.56
C GLY A 75 -12.50 -5.29 -5.64
N THR A 76 -12.60 -6.30 -4.77
CA THR A 76 -13.83 -7.12 -4.66
C THR A 76 -15.02 -6.29 -4.18
N LEU A 77 -14.85 -5.45 -3.16
CA LEU A 77 -15.92 -4.55 -2.68
C LEU A 77 -16.34 -3.56 -3.77
N GLU A 78 -15.38 -2.95 -4.46
CA GLU A 78 -15.61 -2.02 -5.56
C GLU A 78 -16.41 -2.70 -6.70
N ALA A 79 -16.05 -3.94 -7.06
CA ALA A 79 -16.76 -4.72 -8.07
C ALA A 79 -18.18 -5.14 -7.63
N SER A 80 -18.41 -5.30 -6.33
CA SER A 80 -19.72 -5.66 -5.77
C SER A 80 -20.73 -4.50 -5.72
N GLY A 81 -20.31 -3.27 -6.06
CA GLY A 81 -21.20 -2.11 -6.16
C GLY A 81 -21.24 -1.20 -4.93
N VAL A 82 -20.45 -1.48 -3.89
CA VAL A 82 -20.40 -0.71 -2.63
C VAL A 82 -20.23 0.81 -2.88
N MET A 83 -19.38 1.21 -3.82
CA MET A 83 -19.17 2.64 -4.13
C MET A 83 -20.43 3.34 -4.62
N LYS A 84 -21.26 2.63 -5.40
CA LYS A 84 -22.53 3.17 -5.91
C LYS A 84 -23.52 3.35 -4.77
N GLU A 85 -23.62 2.37 -3.88
CA GLU A 85 -24.50 2.42 -2.70
C GLU A 85 -24.11 3.55 -1.75
N MET A 86 -22.82 3.66 -1.43
CA MET A 86 -22.29 4.75 -0.61
C MET A 86 -22.56 6.13 -1.26
N THR A 87 -22.36 6.25 -2.57
CA THR A 87 -22.66 7.49 -3.30
C THR A 87 -24.14 7.85 -3.27
N GLU A 88 -25.04 6.87 -3.35
CA GLU A 88 -26.47 7.12 -3.26
C GLU A 88 -26.88 7.59 -1.86
N ARG A 89 -26.32 6.97 -0.81
CA ARG A 89 -26.54 7.39 0.58
C ARG A 89 -26.14 8.84 0.85
N LEU A 90 -25.06 9.33 0.24
CA LEU A 90 -24.66 10.74 0.35
C LEU A 90 -25.74 11.73 -0.13
N ARG A 91 -26.70 11.28 -0.96
CA ARG A 91 -27.80 12.12 -1.45
C ARG A 91 -29.00 12.14 -0.51
N SER A 92 -29.19 11.08 0.25
CA SER A 92 -30.38 10.86 1.08
C SER A 92 -30.13 11.01 2.58
N ASP A 93 -28.87 10.99 3.00
CA ASP A 93 -28.43 11.14 4.39
C ASP A 93 -27.57 12.42 4.56
N PRO A 94 -28.17 13.53 5.02
CA PRO A 94 -27.46 14.79 5.22
C PRO A 94 -26.34 14.72 6.27
N ASP A 95 -26.49 13.88 7.30
CA ASP A 95 -25.51 13.76 8.37
C ASP A 95 -24.28 13.02 7.88
N LEU A 96 -24.47 11.93 7.11
CA LEU A 96 -23.39 11.24 6.42
C LEU A 96 -22.68 12.17 5.42
N ALA A 97 -23.43 12.95 4.65
CA ALA A 97 -22.86 13.89 3.70
C ALA A 97 -22.01 14.98 4.39
N ALA A 98 -22.47 15.49 5.53
CA ALA A 98 -21.73 16.44 6.35
C ALA A 98 -20.44 15.82 6.91
N ALA A 99 -20.52 14.60 7.46
CA ALA A 99 -19.35 13.89 7.99
C ALA A 99 -18.33 13.56 6.89
N TYR A 100 -18.77 13.15 5.70
CA TYR A 100 -17.88 12.88 4.57
C TYR A 100 -17.27 14.16 3.97
N ARG A 101 -17.98 15.30 4.07
CA ARG A 101 -17.41 16.62 3.76
C ARG A 101 -16.34 17.04 4.76
N ALA A 102 -16.54 16.80 6.05
CA ALA A 102 -15.52 17.03 7.07
C ALA A 102 -14.27 16.14 6.82
N ALA A 103 -14.47 14.88 6.42
CA ALA A 103 -13.38 13.98 6.01
C ALA A 103 -12.61 14.52 4.80
N HIS A 104 -13.31 15.08 3.81
CA HIS A 104 -12.69 15.74 2.66
C HIS A 104 -11.81 16.94 3.08
N GLU A 105 -12.35 17.80 3.94
CA GLU A 105 -11.64 18.98 4.44
C GLU A 105 -10.40 18.59 5.26
N ASP A 106 -10.50 17.55 6.11
CA ASP A 106 -9.36 17.00 6.83
C ASP A 106 -8.27 16.49 5.87
N TYR A 107 -8.67 15.74 4.84
CA TYR A 107 -7.73 15.23 3.83
C TYR A 107 -7.00 16.37 3.10
N VAL A 108 -7.73 17.40 2.68
CA VAL A 108 -7.16 18.58 1.99
C VAL A 108 -6.23 19.34 2.93
N ARG A 109 -6.65 19.58 4.18
CA ARG A 109 -5.83 20.25 5.20
C ARG A 109 -4.48 19.53 5.38
N ARG A 110 -4.50 18.21 5.61
CA ARG A 110 -3.27 17.41 5.79
C ARG A 110 -2.35 17.44 4.58
N ARG A 111 -2.93 17.44 3.37
CA ARG A 111 -2.15 17.54 2.13
C ARG A 111 -1.49 18.92 2.02
N ASP A 112 -2.27 19.96 2.26
CA ASP A 112 -1.82 21.34 2.07
C ASP A 112 -0.89 21.82 3.20
N GLU A 113 -0.90 21.16 4.36
CA GLU A 113 0.13 21.27 5.40
C GLU A 113 1.53 20.87 4.90
N ILE A 114 1.62 19.99 3.89
CA ILE A 114 2.88 19.62 3.23
C ILE A 114 3.21 20.63 2.13
N GLU A 115 2.29 20.80 1.19
CA GLU A 115 2.39 21.75 0.10
C GLU A 115 1.01 22.02 -0.49
N GLU A 116 0.63 23.30 -0.60
CA GLU A 116 -0.66 23.68 -1.17
C GLU A 116 -0.75 23.35 -2.67
N LEU A 117 -1.71 22.48 -3.04
CA LEU A 117 -1.94 22.07 -4.42
C LEU A 117 -3.19 22.74 -5.02
N LYS A 118 -3.07 24.05 -5.32
CA LYS A 118 -4.16 24.90 -5.82
C LYS A 118 -4.85 24.35 -7.07
N GLY A 119 -6.18 24.30 -7.03
CA GLY A 119 -7.01 23.91 -8.18
C GLY A 119 -7.08 22.40 -8.44
N PHE A 120 -6.47 21.57 -7.61
CA PHE A 120 -6.54 20.11 -7.74
C PHE A 120 -7.59 19.52 -6.78
N PRO A 121 -8.47 18.62 -7.28
CA PRO A 121 -9.45 17.97 -6.42
C PRO A 121 -8.76 17.10 -5.37
N SER A 122 -9.49 16.82 -4.30
CA SER A 122 -9.07 15.74 -3.39
C SER A 122 -9.15 14.37 -4.07
N ALA A 123 -8.68 13.34 -3.37
CA ALA A 123 -8.77 11.98 -3.85
C ALA A 123 -10.14 11.34 -3.56
N GLY A 124 -10.39 10.16 -4.11
CA GLY A 124 -11.57 9.34 -3.76
C GLY A 124 -12.92 9.83 -4.29
N GLY A 125 -12.98 10.98 -4.95
CA GLY A 125 -14.25 11.55 -5.42
C GLY A 125 -14.98 12.35 -4.35
N MET A 126 -14.34 12.51 -3.18
CA MET A 126 -14.77 13.39 -2.09
C MET A 126 -14.99 14.84 -2.56
N PRO A 127 -15.96 15.56 -1.98
CA PRO A 127 -16.90 15.12 -0.95
C PRO A 127 -18.23 14.57 -1.50
N ASP A 128 -18.49 14.65 -2.80
CA ASP A 128 -19.85 14.45 -3.32
C ASP A 128 -20.12 13.03 -3.86
N ARG A 129 -19.09 12.21 -4.02
CA ARG A 129 -19.22 10.82 -4.49
C ARG A 129 -18.08 9.92 -3.99
N VAL A 130 -18.24 8.62 -4.20
CA VAL A 130 -17.17 7.64 -4.01
C VAL A 130 -16.72 7.14 -5.39
N LYS A 131 -15.49 7.49 -5.80
CA LYS A 131 -14.88 7.03 -7.06
C LYS A 131 -13.99 5.80 -6.88
N CYS A 132 -13.41 5.63 -5.69
CA CYS A 132 -12.48 4.55 -5.36
C CYS A 132 -12.38 4.43 -3.84
N LEU A 133 -12.51 3.20 -3.31
CA LEU A 133 -12.44 2.89 -1.89
C LEU A 133 -11.00 2.86 -1.38
N HIS A 134 -10.02 2.56 -2.22
CA HIS A 134 -8.61 2.45 -1.83
C HIS A 134 -8.12 3.65 -1.03
N VAL A 135 -8.47 4.86 -1.49
CA VAL A 135 -8.06 6.09 -0.83
C VAL A 135 -8.91 6.46 0.37
N LEU A 136 -10.17 6.04 0.44
CA LEU A 136 -10.99 6.24 1.65
C LEU A 136 -10.50 5.35 2.78
N VAL A 137 -10.20 4.08 2.46
CA VAL A 137 -9.57 3.13 3.38
C VAL A 137 -8.19 3.66 3.79
N ALA A 138 -7.34 4.07 2.85
CA ALA A 138 -6.03 4.62 3.16
C ALA A 138 -6.11 5.86 4.07
N HIS A 139 -7.07 6.77 3.81
CA HIS A 139 -7.28 7.93 4.64
C HIS A 139 -7.70 7.55 6.06
N SER A 140 -8.63 6.60 6.22
CA SER A 140 -9.13 6.16 7.53
C SER A 140 -8.03 5.46 8.34
N LEU A 141 -7.23 4.61 7.70
CA LEU A 141 -6.08 3.94 8.34
C LEU A 141 -5.03 4.95 8.82
N ALA A 142 -4.78 6.00 8.03
CA ALA A 142 -3.77 7.03 8.36
C ALA A 142 -4.25 8.06 9.39
N ALA A 143 -5.49 8.54 9.25
CA ALA A 143 -6.04 9.61 10.09
C ALA A 143 -6.67 9.09 11.38
N GLY A 144 -7.08 7.82 11.40
CA GLY A 144 -7.68 7.14 12.53
C GLY A 144 -9.21 6.95 12.38
N PRO A 145 -9.79 6.04 13.18
CA PRO A 145 -11.23 5.75 13.15
C PRO A 145 -12.08 6.99 13.42
N GLY A 146 -13.19 7.11 12.70
CA GLY A 146 -14.16 8.20 12.83
C GLY A 146 -13.84 9.43 11.99
N VAL A 147 -12.65 9.51 11.36
CA VAL A 147 -12.29 10.64 10.50
C VAL A 147 -12.99 10.55 9.14
N ASN A 148 -13.12 9.35 8.58
CA ASN A 148 -13.75 9.15 7.28
C ASN A 148 -14.77 8.01 7.35
N PRO A 149 -16.07 8.33 7.53
CA PRO A 149 -17.08 7.33 7.85
C PRO A 149 -17.23 6.24 6.78
N LEU A 150 -17.06 6.59 5.50
CA LEU A 150 -17.16 5.63 4.39
C LEU A 150 -15.91 4.76 4.26
N GLY A 151 -14.74 5.30 4.63
CA GLY A 151 -13.53 4.49 4.68
C GLY A 151 -13.53 3.52 5.87
N ASP A 152 -14.04 3.95 7.03
CA ASP A 152 -14.26 3.10 8.20
C ASP A 152 -15.27 1.98 7.91
N GLU A 153 -16.38 2.31 7.24
CA GLU A 153 -17.37 1.33 6.80
C GLU A 153 -16.75 0.31 5.84
N ALA A 154 -15.94 0.77 4.87
CA ALA A 154 -15.23 -0.12 3.97
C ALA A 154 -14.24 -1.04 4.72
N ILE A 155 -13.49 -0.52 5.71
CA ILE A 155 -12.60 -1.34 6.55
C ILE A 155 -13.38 -2.43 7.28
N ALA A 156 -14.55 -2.10 7.82
CA ALA A 156 -15.40 -3.07 8.52
C ALA A 156 -15.94 -4.19 7.61
N MET A 157 -16.04 -3.95 6.30
CA MET A 157 -16.44 -4.94 5.29
C MET A 157 -15.28 -5.83 4.83
N LEU A 158 -14.03 -5.40 5.02
CA LEU A 158 -12.86 -6.13 4.55
C LEU A 158 -12.57 -7.35 5.44
N PRO A 159 -12.08 -8.45 4.86
CA PRO A 159 -11.53 -9.55 5.66
C PRO A 159 -10.27 -9.08 6.38
N ARG A 160 -9.82 -9.82 7.40
CA ARG A 160 -8.51 -9.62 8.01
C ARG A 160 -7.39 -9.99 7.02
N TRP A 161 -7.05 -9.06 6.12
CA TRP A 161 -6.09 -9.29 5.02
C TRP A 161 -4.67 -9.63 5.50
N TRP A 162 -4.39 -9.38 6.77
CA TRP A 162 -3.12 -9.67 7.45
C TRP A 162 -3.02 -11.09 8.02
N ASP A 163 -4.11 -11.84 8.18
CA ASP A 163 -4.11 -13.11 8.95
C ASP A 163 -3.23 -14.20 8.32
N ARG A 164 -2.97 -14.13 7.01
CA ARG A 164 -2.09 -15.08 6.30
C ARG A 164 -0.61 -14.68 6.31
N GLY A 165 -0.16 -13.97 7.34
CA GLY A 165 1.22 -13.49 7.47
C GLY A 165 1.59 -12.36 6.50
N PRO A 166 2.89 -12.06 6.31
CA PRO A 166 3.37 -10.94 5.49
C PRO A 166 2.79 -10.95 4.08
N CYS A 167 2.39 -9.78 3.57
CA CYS A 167 1.84 -9.66 2.22
C CYS A 167 2.91 -9.72 1.11
N VAL A 168 4.18 -9.53 1.47
CA VAL A 168 5.38 -9.55 0.63
C VAL A 168 6.58 -10.03 1.45
N ALA A 169 7.61 -10.57 0.80
CA ALA A 169 8.76 -11.17 1.46
C ALA A 169 9.68 -10.13 2.13
N ALA A 170 9.92 -8.99 1.49
CA ALA A 170 10.64 -7.80 1.97
C ALA A 170 11.69 -8.02 3.08
N GLY A 171 12.93 -8.33 2.68
CA GLY A 171 14.09 -8.30 3.56
C GLY A 171 14.31 -9.55 4.40
N ALA A 172 13.82 -10.72 3.99
CA ALA A 172 14.51 -11.95 4.33
C ALA A 172 15.86 -11.93 3.60
N GLY A 173 16.88 -11.34 4.24
CA GLY A 173 18.22 -11.87 4.05
C GLY A 173 18.17 -13.30 4.56
N ASP A 174 17.91 -14.26 3.68
CA ASP A 174 18.09 -15.65 4.01
C ASP A 174 19.59 -15.93 3.97
N CYS A 175 20.21 -15.75 5.12
CA CYS A 175 21.26 -16.65 5.56
C CYS A 175 20.67 -18.06 5.59
N ALA A 176 20.71 -18.77 4.47
CA ALA A 176 20.53 -20.21 4.48
C ALA A 176 21.81 -20.85 5.04
N GLU A 177 21.95 -20.86 6.36
CA GLU A 177 22.80 -21.82 7.07
C GLU A 177 21.91 -22.79 7.83
N GLY A 178 21.87 -24.01 7.29
CA GLY A 178 21.20 -25.18 7.83
C GLY A 178 21.73 -26.43 7.12
N GLY A 179 23.02 -26.67 7.31
CA GLY A 179 23.76 -27.95 7.18
C GLY A 179 23.33 -28.97 6.14
N ALA A 180 24.16 -29.11 5.09
CA ALA A 180 24.36 -30.38 4.40
C ALA A 180 25.85 -30.73 4.47
N ASP A 181 26.25 -31.22 5.63
CA ASP A 181 27.39 -32.12 5.77
C ASP A 181 26.94 -33.46 5.15
N ASP A 182 27.12 -33.62 3.83
CA ASP A 182 27.29 -34.92 3.18
C ASP A 182 27.97 -34.71 1.82
N CYS A 183 29.29 -34.64 1.86
CA CYS A 183 30.13 -34.95 0.72
C CYS A 183 30.60 -36.41 0.84
N PRO A 184 30.32 -37.24 -0.16
CA PRO A 184 31.32 -38.16 -0.68
C PRO A 184 31.60 -37.68 -2.12
N GLY A 185 32.75 -37.06 -2.38
CA GLY A 185 33.99 -37.80 -2.49
C GLY A 185 34.15 -38.28 -3.94
N SER A 186 34.71 -37.42 -4.79
CA SER A 186 35.35 -37.80 -6.04
C SER A 186 36.36 -36.72 -6.41
N GLY A 187 37.56 -36.81 -5.82
CA GLY A 187 38.76 -36.23 -6.40
C GLY A 187 39.30 -37.13 -7.54
N PRO A 188 40.49 -36.84 -8.07
CA PRO A 188 40.60 -35.83 -9.11
C PRO A 188 41.47 -36.29 -10.31
N GLU A 189 41.62 -35.39 -11.29
CA GLU A 189 42.76 -35.26 -12.22
C GLU A 189 42.87 -36.14 -13.49
N GLY A 190 43.22 -35.47 -14.60
CA GLY A 190 44.14 -35.99 -15.60
C GLY A 190 43.58 -36.17 -17.01
N GLY A 191 44.00 -35.31 -17.96
CA GLY A 191 43.77 -35.60 -19.38
C GLY A 191 43.96 -34.43 -20.35
N THR A 192 45.21 -34.01 -20.53
CA THR A 192 45.68 -33.14 -21.61
C THR A 192 45.28 -33.65 -23.01
N HIS A 193 44.75 -32.78 -23.87
CA HIS A 193 44.82 -32.99 -25.32
C HIS A 193 45.19 -31.70 -26.05
N THR A 194 46.46 -31.67 -26.48
CA THR A 194 47.07 -30.70 -27.38
C THR A 194 47.35 -31.41 -28.72
N GLY A 195 46.92 -30.78 -29.82
CA GLY A 195 47.43 -30.98 -31.19
C GLY A 195 47.04 -32.29 -31.90
N THR A 196 47.02 -32.43 -33.22
CA THR A 196 47.26 -31.59 -34.41
C THR A 196 46.70 -32.41 -35.61
N GLU A 197 46.50 -31.76 -36.77
CA GLU A 197 46.54 -32.32 -38.15
C GLU A 197 45.21 -32.58 -38.93
N ARG A 198 45.06 -31.76 -39.98
CA ARG A 198 44.31 -31.96 -41.27
C ARG A 198 45.07 -32.99 -42.18
N PRO A 199 44.69 -33.29 -43.44
CA PRO A 199 43.47 -33.00 -44.24
C PRO A 199 42.90 -34.24 -45.03
N ALA A 200 41.79 -34.04 -45.73
CA ALA A 200 41.61 -34.40 -47.15
C ALA A 200 40.65 -33.39 -47.80
#